data_AF-A0A0Q4CQJ9-F1
#
_entry.id   AF-A0A0Q4CQJ9-F1
#
_cell.length_a   1.000
_cell.length_b   1.000
_cell.length_c   1.000
_cell.angle_alpha   90.00
_cell.angle_beta   90.00
_cell.angle_gamma   90.00
#
_symmetry.space_group_name_H-M   'P 1'
#
loop_
_entity.id
_entity.type
_entity.pdbx_description
1 polymer ?
#
loop_
_entity_poly.entity_id
_entity_poly.type
_entity_poly.pdbx_seq_one_letter_code
_entity_poly.pdbx_strand_id
1 'polypeptide(L)'
;MTRLKISISFACSFFAIAPAFASDIVYTPINPSFGGSPFNSAHLLGIASAQNKYKDPVTDSKNSPADQFVRTLQSRLLSSLSTQITNLIFGENAKDSGLIKFGDQEISFVRGLDSVTLTITNLSDGSVTEIVVPLLTDGGF
;
A
#
# COMPACT_ATOMS: atom_id res chain seq x y z
N MET A 1 -26.86 79.78 54.20
CA MET A 1 -25.44 80.19 54.28
C MET A 1 -24.64 79.05 53.70
N THR A 2 -23.81 79.13 52.67
CA THR A 2 -23.19 80.22 51.90
C THR A 2 -22.65 79.55 50.63
N ARG A 3 -22.81 80.20 49.48
CA ARG A 3 -22.29 79.76 48.19
C ARG A 3 -20.79 80.04 48.07
N LEU A 4 -20.01 79.19 47.40
CA LEU A 4 -18.69 79.59 46.89
C LEU A 4 -18.30 78.74 45.66
N LYS A 5 -18.68 79.22 44.46
CA LYS A 5 -17.85 79.95 43.48
C LYS A 5 -16.89 79.03 42.69
N ILE A 6 -17.33 78.73 41.48
CA ILE A 6 -16.61 78.15 40.34
C ILE A 6 -15.30 78.91 40.10
N SER A 7 -14.18 78.18 39.98
CA SER A 7 -12.95 78.70 39.38
C SER A 7 -12.55 77.75 38.26
N ILE A 8 -12.88 78.16 37.03
CA ILE A 8 -12.42 77.53 35.79
C ILE A 8 -10.94 77.87 35.66
N SER A 9 -10.08 76.96 36.10
CA SER A 9 -8.66 77.01 35.74
C SER A 9 -8.49 76.19 34.47
N PHE A 10 -8.42 76.89 33.33
CA PHE A 10 -8.06 76.33 32.03
C PHE A 10 -6.58 75.94 32.06
N ALA A 11 -6.25 74.88 32.79
CA ALA A 11 -4.95 74.25 32.74
C ALA A 11 -4.89 73.46 31.43
N CYS A 12 -4.40 74.12 30.38
CA CYS A 12 -4.10 73.52 29.09
C CYS A 12 -3.03 72.43 29.31
N SER A 13 -3.48 71.20 29.55
CA SER A 13 -2.63 70.02 29.69
C SER A 13 -2.02 69.72 28.32
N PHE A 14 -0.80 70.19 28.10
CA PHE A 14 -0.01 69.88 26.91
C PHE A 14 0.38 68.40 27.01
N PHE A 15 -0.46 67.53 26.47
CA PHE A 15 -0.21 66.10 26.41
C PHE A 15 0.95 65.86 25.44
N ALA A 16 2.13 65.57 25.97
CA ALA A 16 3.30 65.24 25.17
C ALA A 16 3.02 63.96 24.37
N ILE A 17 2.86 64.09 23.06
CA ILE A 17 2.75 62.95 22.13
C ILE A 17 4.13 62.31 22.07
N ALA A 18 4.34 61.24 22.84
CA ALA A 18 5.52 60.40 22.69
C ALA A 18 5.40 59.60 21.38
N PRO A 19 6.47 59.48 20.57
CA PRO A 19 6.43 58.66 19.37
C PRO A 19 6.20 57.20 19.76
N ALA A 20 5.19 56.57 19.15
CA ALA A 20 4.95 55.15 19.29
C ALA A 20 6.01 54.38 18.51
N PHE A 21 6.93 53.72 19.22
CA PHE A 21 7.89 52.81 18.61
C PHE A 21 7.21 51.48 18.30
N ALA A 22 7.02 51.18 17.02
CA ALA A 22 6.63 49.86 16.55
C ALA A 22 7.80 49.24 15.79
N SER A 23 8.03 47.95 16.01
CA SER A 23 9.01 47.15 15.26
C SER A 23 8.27 46.16 14.37
N ASP A 24 8.83 45.86 13.21
CA ASP A 24 8.30 44.82 12.33
C ASP A 24 8.37 43.44 13.00
N ILE A 25 7.27 42.71 12.93
CA ILE A 25 7.24 41.30 13.29
C ILE A 25 7.58 40.50 12.04
N VAL A 26 8.79 39.94 12.00
CA VAL A 26 9.20 39.02 10.94
C VAL A 26 8.93 37.59 11.38
N TYR A 27 8.12 36.87 10.62
CA TYR A 27 7.91 35.44 10.83
C TYR A 27 9.03 34.63 10.18
N THR A 28 9.68 33.79 10.98
CA THR A 28 10.63 32.79 10.49
C THR A 28 10.10 31.39 10.80
N PRO A 29 9.87 30.54 9.79
CA PRO A 29 9.47 29.15 10.01
C PRO A 29 10.48 28.40 10.88
N ILE A 30 9.99 27.50 11.75
CA ILE A 30 10.87 26.67 12.60
C ILE A 30 11.50 25.54 11.80
N ASN A 31 10.74 25.00 10.83
CA ASN A 31 11.17 23.89 10.01
C ASN A 31 12.14 24.37 8.90
N PRO A 32 13.38 23.83 8.86
CA PRO A 32 14.38 24.17 7.84
C PRO A 32 13.88 24.07 6.41
N SER A 33 12.97 23.13 6.11
CA SER A 33 12.42 22.92 4.77
C SER A 33 11.62 24.12 4.23
N PHE A 34 11.21 25.04 5.11
CA PHE A 34 10.49 26.26 4.74
C PHE A 34 11.32 27.54 4.94
N GLY A 35 12.64 27.43 5.05
CA GLY A 35 13.54 28.58 5.25
C GLY A 35 13.83 28.90 6.72
N GLY A 36 13.55 27.96 7.63
CA GLY A 36 13.94 28.04 9.04
C GLY A 36 15.41 27.71 9.30
N SER A 37 15.83 27.82 10.57
CA SER A 37 17.21 27.51 10.97
C SER A 37 17.58 26.04 10.69
N PRO A 38 18.65 25.74 9.93
CA PRO A 38 19.10 24.37 9.65
C PRO A 38 19.46 23.55 10.89
N PHE A 39 19.82 24.22 11.99
CA PHE A 39 20.15 23.57 13.26
C PHE A 39 18.94 22.85 13.90
N ASN A 40 17.71 23.17 13.49
CA ASN A 40 16.51 22.51 14.01
C ASN A 40 16.26 21.11 13.41
N SER A 41 16.99 20.72 12.34
CA SER A 41 16.72 19.49 11.58
C SER A 41 16.76 18.23 12.44
N ALA A 42 17.84 18.05 13.21
CA ALA A 42 18.04 16.84 14.01
C ALA A 42 16.99 16.69 15.12
N HIS A 43 16.63 17.80 15.78
CA HIS A 43 15.61 17.81 16.83
C HIS A 43 14.22 17.48 16.27
N LEU A 44 13.83 18.11 15.15
CA LEU A 44 12.54 17.85 14.51
C LEU A 44 12.43 16.41 14.00
N LEU A 45 13.51 15.87 13.43
CA LEU A 45 13.57 14.46 12.98
C LEU A 45 13.45 13.50 14.16
N GLY A 46 14.12 13.80 15.28
CA GLY A 46 14.06 13.00 16.51
C GLY A 46 12.64 12.91 17.07
N ILE A 47 11.94 14.05 17.14
CA ILE A 47 10.53 14.10 17.57
C ILE A 47 9.64 13.30 16.61
N ALA A 48 9.80 13.50 15.29
CA ALA A 48 9.02 12.79 14.28
C ALA A 48 9.21 11.27 14.37
N SER A 49 10.45 10.82 14.57
CA SER A 49 10.79 9.41 14.71
C SER A 49 10.21 8.80 15.99
N ALA A 50 10.24 9.55 17.11
CA ALA A 50 9.67 9.11 18.38
C ALA A 50 8.13 9.01 18.35
N GLN A 51 7.48 9.82 17.50
CA GLN A 51 6.03 9.79 17.31
C GLN A 51 5.60 8.82 16.18
N ASN A 52 6.53 8.29 15.41
CA ASN A 52 6.23 7.41 14.29
C ASN A 52 5.69 6.05 14.79
N LYS A 53 4.39 5.84 14.62
CA LYS A 53 3.69 4.59 14.96
C LYS A 53 3.64 3.60 13.79
N TYR A 54 4.13 3.99 12.61
CA TYR A 54 4.17 3.11 11.44
C TYR A 54 5.36 2.18 11.58
N LYS A 55 5.05 0.89 11.78
CA LYS A 55 6.04 -0.18 11.64
C LYS A 55 5.87 -0.80 10.26
N ASP A 56 6.98 -1.21 9.67
CA ASP A 56 6.96 -2.11 8.52
C ASP A 56 6.00 -3.27 8.82
N PRO A 57 5.00 -3.58 7.97
CA PRO A 57 4.16 -4.74 8.16
C PRO A 57 5.07 -5.95 8.38
N VAL A 58 5.03 -6.47 9.61
CA VAL A 58 5.81 -7.65 9.98
C VAL A 58 5.37 -8.73 9.01
N THR A 59 6.24 -9.17 8.11
CA THR A 59 6.07 -10.47 7.49
C THR A 59 6.17 -11.44 8.66
N ASP A 60 5.04 -11.85 9.22
CA ASP A 60 4.94 -12.87 10.26
C ASP A 60 5.35 -14.22 9.66
N SER A 61 6.61 -14.35 9.25
CA SER A 61 7.26 -15.63 9.02
C SER A 61 7.65 -16.25 10.36
N LYS A 62 6.68 -16.36 11.28
CA LYS A 62 6.73 -17.38 12.35
C LYS A 62 6.37 -18.71 11.71
N ASN A 63 7.24 -19.16 10.83
CA ASN A 63 7.08 -20.43 10.13
C ASN A 63 7.38 -21.54 11.13
N SER A 64 6.34 -22.09 11.79
CA SER A 64 6.49 -23.33 12.54
C SER A 64 7.10 -24.39 11.61
N PRO A 65 7.96 -25.31 12.11
CA PRO A 65 8.41 -26.45 11.31
C PRO A 65 7.25 -27.22 10.65
N ALA A 66 6.08 -27.25 11.31
CA ALA A 66 4.85 -27.81 10.74
C ALA A 66 4.36 -27.01 9.51
N ASP A 67 4.35 -25.68 9.56
CA ASP A 67 3.93 -24.83 8.44
C ASP A 67 4.91 -24.95 7.26
N GLN A 68 6.22 -25.09 7.55
CA GLN A 68 7.23 -25.34 6.51
C GLN A 68 7.02 -26.70 5.84
N PHE A 69 6.70 -27.73 6.62
CA PHE A 69 6.36 -29.04 6.10
C PHE A 69 5.11 -29.00 5.21
N VAL A 70 4.03 -28.35 5.66
CA VAL A 70 2.80 -28.21 4.88
C VAL A 70 3.05 -27.49 3.56
N ARG A 71 3.78 -26.37 3.57
CA ARG A 71 4.15 -25.67 2.33
C ARG A 71 5.00 -26.52 1.39
N THR A 72 5.93 -27.29 1.93
CA THR A 72 6.78 -28.21 1.14
C THR A 72 5.97 -29.35 0.53
N LEU A 73 5.00 -29.88 1.27
CA LEU A 73 4.09 -30.91 0.77
C LEU A 73 3.19 -30.34 -0.32
N GLN A 74 2.59 -29.18 -0.10
CA GLN A 74 1.74 -28.48 -1.06
C GLN A 74 2.49 -28.20 -2.37
N SER A 75 3.72 -27.69 -2.31
CA SER A 75 4.50 -27.41 -3.51
C SER A 75 4.83 -28.68 -4.30
N ARG A 76 5.18 -29.78 -3.62
CA ARG A 76 5.42 -31.07 -4.28
C ARG A 76 4.17 -31.64 -4.94
N LEU A 77 3.02 -31.56 -4.26
CA LEU A 77 1.74 -32.02 -4.80
C LEU A 77 1.34 -31.19 -6.02
N LEU A 78 1.48 -29.87 -5.94
CA LEU A 78 1.19 -28.96 -7.05
C LEU A 78 2.10 -29.24 -8.25
N SER A 79 3.41 -29.42 -8.03
CA SER A 79 4.34 -29.77 -9.10
C SER A 79 4.00 -31.11 -9.74
N SER A 80 3.67 -32.13 -8.96
CA SER A 80 3.26 -33.44 -9.49
C SER A 80 1.98 -33.34 -10.32
N LEU A 81 0.98 -32.60 -9.83
CA LEU A 81 -0.27 -32.34 -10.54
C LEU A 81 -0.02 -31.58 -11.85
N SER A 82 0.81 -30.53 -11.81
CA SER A 82 1.17 -29.74 -12.98
C SER A 82 1.81 -30.61 -14.07
N THR A 83 2.73 -31.51 -13.70
CA THR A 83 3.34 -32.45 -14.64
C THR A 83 2.32 -33.41 -15.24
N GLN A 84 1.39 -33.94 -14.44
CA GLN A 84 0.32 -34.82 -14.94
C GLN A 84 -0.62 -34.11 -15.91
N ILE A 85 -1.06 -32.89 -15.57
CA ILE A 85 -1.88 -32.05 -16.44
C ILE A 85 -1.14 -31.77 -17.76
N THR A 86 0.13 -31.35 -17.66
CA THR A 86 0.95 -31.08 -18.84
C THR A 86 1.09 -32.32 -19.72
N ASN A 87 1.31 -33.50 -19.14
CA ASN A 87 1.40 -34.75 -19.90
C ASN A 87 0.06 -35.17 -20.53
N LEU A 88 -1.07 -34.91 -19.87
CA LEU A 88 -2.39 -35.16 -20.46
C LEU A 88 -2.72 -34.20 -21.60
N ILE A 89 -2.17 -32.98 -21.56
CA ILE A 89 -2.41 -31.96 -22.57
C ILE A 89 -1.40 -32.02 -23.73
N PHE A 90 -0.14 -32.37 -23.48
CA PHE A 90 0.96 -32.25 -24.45
C PHE A 90 1.85 -33.50 -24.56
N GLY A 91 1.63 -34.51 -23.73
CA GLY A 91 2.45 -35.72 -23.73
C GLY A 91 2.10 -36.71 -24.83
N GLU A 92 2.80 -37.83 -24.85
CA GLU A 92 2.66 -38.91 -25.85
C GLU A 92 1.24 -39.52 -25.88
N ASN A 93 0.53 -39.49 -24.75
CA ASN A 93 -0.86 -39.94 -24.62
C ASN A 93 -1.82 -38.77 -24.39
N ALA A 94 -1.58 -37.66 -25.08
CA ALA A 94 -2.40 -36.47 -24.92
C ALA A 94 -3.86 -36.74 -25.30
N LYS A 95 -4.79 -36.14 -24.53
CA LYS A 95 -6.22 -36.24 -24.76
C LYS A 95 -6.76 -34.94 -25.34
N ASP A 96 -7.88 -35.03 -26.05
CA ASP A 96 -8.55 -33.84 -26.60
C ASP A 96 -9.33 -33.08 -25.53
N SER A 97 -9.72 -33.74 -24.44
CA SER A 97 -10.31 -33.09 -23.27
C SER A 97 -10.12 -33.91 -21.99
N GLY A 98 -10.31 -33.25 -20.86
CA GLY A 98 -10.28 -33.90 -19.55
C GLY A 98 -10.82 -33.00 -18.45
N LEU A 99 -11.18 -33.63 -17.33
CA LEU A 99 -11.64 -32.99 -16.12
C LEU A 99 -10.86 -33.53 -14.92
N ILE A 100 -10.31 -32.64 -14.12
CA ILE A 100 -9.44 -32.96 -12.98
C ILE A 100 -9.96 -32.18 -11.78
N LYS A 101 -10.18 -32.87 -10.66
CA LYS A 101 -10.63 -32.26 -9.40
C LYS A 101 -9.49 -32.29 -8.38
N PHE A 102 -9.20 -31.15 -7.80
CA PHE A 102 -8.18 -31.00 -6.75
C PHE A 102 -8.70 -30.10 -5.64
N GLY A 103 -9.04 -30.69 -4.49
CA GLY A 103 -9.68 -29.96 -3.40
C GLY A 103 -10.97 -29.31 -3.87
N ASP A 104 -11.07 -28.00 -3.67
CA ASP A 104 -12.21 -27.18 -4.10
C ASP A 104 -12.04 -26.59 -5.52
N GLN A 105 -11.03 -27.05 -6.28
CA GLN A 105 -10.81 -26.60 -7.66
C GLN A 105 -11.17 -27.71 -8.66
N GLU A 106 -11.90 -27.34 -9.70
CA GLU A 106 -12.18 -28.17 -10.86
C GLU A 106 -11.47 -27.58 -12.08
N ILE A 107 -10.57 -28.36 -12.67
CA ILE A 107 -9.76 -27.97 -13.82
C ILE A 107 -10.23 -28.80 -15.01
N SER A 108 -10.79 -28.15 -16.02
CA SER A 108 -11.11 -28.78 -17.30
C SER A 108 -10.18 -28.25 -18.38
N PHE A 109 -9.93 -29.06 -19.40
CA PHE A 109 -9.22 -28.60 -20.59
C PHE A 109 -9.89 -29.16 -21.84
N VAL A 110 -9.84 -28.38 -22.91
CA VAL A 110 -10.30 -28.75 -24.24
C VAL A 110 -9.26 -28.32 -25.25
N ARG A 111 -8.82 -29.25 -26.07
CA ARG A 111 -7.90 -29.02 -27.19
C ARG A 111 -8.69 -28.63 -28.43
N GLY A 112 -8.42 -27.44 -28.96
CA GLY A 112 -8.84 -27.00 -30.28
C GLY A 112 -7.78 -27.31 -31.33
N LEU A 113 -7.98 -26.77 -32.54
CA LEU A 113 -7.07 -26.95 -33.67
C LEU A 113 -5.72 -26.24 -33.44
N ASP A 114 -5.77 -25.01 -32.91
CA ASP A 114 -4.61 -24.13 -32.81
C ASP A 114 -4.23 -23.79 -31.37
N SER A 115 -5.03 -24.22 -30.39
CA SER A 115 -4.83 -23.89 -28.98
C SER A 115 -5.49 -24.90 -28.05
N VAL A 116 -5.03 -24.96 -26.81
CA VAL A 116 -5.69 -25.65 -25.70
C VAL A 116 -6.26 -24.61 -24.75
N THR A 117 -7.55 -24.73 -24.45
CA THR A 117 -8.23 -23.90 -23.45
C THR A 117 -8.31 -24.68 -22.14
N LEU A 118 -7.79 -24.10 -21.06
CA LEU A 118 -7.92 -24.59 -19.69
C LEU A 118 -8.93 -23.71 -18.95
N THR A 119 -9.89 -24.32 -18.27
CA THR A 119 -10.86 -23.63 -17.41
C THR A 119 -10.70 -24.15 -15.98
N ILE A 120 -10.38 -23.24 -15.06
CA ILE A 120 -10.24 -23.52 -13.63
C ILE A 120 -11.44 -22.90 -12.93
N THR A 121 -12.27 -23.73 -12.31
CA THR A 121 -13.45 -23.31 -11.55
C THR A 121 -13.19 -23.56 -10.07
N ASN A 122 -13.32 -22.52 -9.25
CA ASN A 122 -13.33 -22.65 -7.81
C ASN A 122 -14.76 -23.00 -7.35
N LEU A 123 -14.92 -24.17 -6.75
CA LEU A 123 -16.19 -24.71 -6.28
C LEU A 123 -16.68 -24.05 -4.98
N SER A 124 -15.82 -23.35 -4.25
CA SER A 124 -16.20 -22.66 -3.01
C SER A 124 -16.89 -21.32 -3.27
N ASP A 125 -16.41 -20.55 -4.25
CA ASP A 125 -16.91 -19.19 -4.56
C ASP A 125 -17.51 -19.05 -5.96
N GLY A 126 -17.39 -20.08 -6.81
CA GLY A 126 -17.88 -20.09 -8.18
C GLY A 126 -17.03 -19.27 -9.17
N SER A 127 -15.86 -18.76 -8.76
CA SER A 127 -14.98 -18.01 -9.64
C SER A 127 -14.39 -18.91 -10.74
N VAL A 128 -14.30 -18.37 -11.95
CA VAL A 128 -13.79 -19.07 -13.14
C VAL A 128 -12.58 -18.32 -13.69
N THR A 129 -11.49 -19.05 -13.92
CA THR A 129 -10.28 -18.56 -14.58
C THR A 129 -10.05 -19.35 -15.86
N GLU A 130 -9.95 -18.66 -16.99
CA GLU A 130 -9.68 -19.26 -18.28
C GLU A 130 -8.25 -18.95 -18.72
N ILE A 131 -7.53 -19.97 -19.20
CA ILE A 131 -6.15 -19.88 -19.69
C ILE A 131 -6.11 -20.51 -21.08
N VAL A 132 -5.74 -19.75 -22.10
CA VAL A 132 -5.59 -20.25 -23.47
C VAL A 132 -4.11 -20.38 -23.80
N VAL A 133 -3.68 -21.59 -24.14
CA VAL A 133 -2.31 -21.91 -24.53
C VAL A 133 -2.28 -22.22 -26.02
N PRO A 134 -1.58 -21.43 -26.85
CA PRO A 134 -1.47 -21.73 -28.28
C PRO A 134 -0.65 -23.00 -28.49
N LEU A 135 -1.06 -23.82 -29.45
CA LEU A 135 -0.29 -24.94 -29.95
C LEU A 135 0.68 -24.43 -31.00
N LEU A 136 1.93 -24.86 -30.93
CA LEU A 136 2.87 -24.66 -32.02
C LEU A 136 2.38 -25.53 -33.18
N THR A 137 1.77 -24.90 -34.17
CA THR A 137 1.62 -25.51 -35.49
C THR A 137 3.02 -25.55 -36.09
N ASP A 138 3.59 -26.74 -36.25
CA ASP A 138 4.77 -26.95 -37.10
C ASP A 138 4.36 -26.55 -38.53
N GLY A 139 4.47 -25.26 -38.81
CA GLY A 139 4.32 -24.71 -40.14
C GLY A 139 5.47 -25.26 -40.98
N GLY A 140 5.15 -26.26 -41.80
CA GLY A 140 6.06 -26.76 -42.82
C GLY A 140 6.57 -25.59 -43.67
N PHE A 141 7.88 -25.39 -43.63
CA PHE A 141 8.63 -24.78 -44.70
C PHE A 141 9.22 -25.89 -45.58
#